data_AF-A0A0V1A3D4-F1
#
_entry.id   AF-A0A0V1A3D4-F1
#
_cell.length_a   1.000
_cell.length_b   1.000
_cell.length_c   1.000
_cell.angle_alpha   90.00
_cell.angle_beta   90.00
_cell.angle_gamma   90.00
#
_symmetry.space_group_name_H-M   'P 1'
#
loop_
_entity.id
_entity.type
_entity.pdbx_description
1 polymer ?
#
loop_
_entity_poly.entity_id
_entity_poly.type
_entity_poly.pdbx_seq_one_letter_code
_entity_poly.pdbx_strand_id
1 'polypeptide(L)'
;MSKKFKITRPHAQVKTRKANETGKVSTNLKFFLTALTAICFRWSTGFGTYSGFNNPPMYGDFEAQRHWMEITVNLPLREWYIHTNRNDLMYWGLDYPPLTAYHSFLFGKLAQYFNASWVELYKSRGFEGTDLKLFMRYTVLISDVLVFFTSCYAYSKSLPLHMHLLFLFMLIYPGNILIDHGHFQFNCVSLGLYIWTCTLLHWNYDISAAVFFVFSLSFKQMELYHAPAIFCYLLGKCLYSPRKKG
;
A
#
# COMPACT_ATOMS: atom_id res chain seq x y z
N MET A 1 57.77 34.03 30.58
CA MET A 1 57.74 32.60 30.18
C MET A 1 56.71 32.43 29.06
N SER A 2 57.15 32.40 27.80
CA SER A 2 56.30 32.27 26.61
C SER A 2 56.13 30.79 26.24
N LYS A 3 54.90 30.28 26.22
CA LYS A 3 54.60 28.93 25.70
C LYS A 3 54.16 29.06 24.25
N LYS A 4 55.04 28.66 23.32
CA LYS A 4 54.70 28.46 21.90
C LYS A 4 53.78 27.25 21.76
N PHE A 5 52.52 27.47 21.37
CA PHE A 5 51.63 26.41 20.89
C PHE A 5 52.01 26.07 19.43
N LYS A 6 52.50 24.85 19.17
CA LYS A 6 52.73 24.33 17.83
C LYS A 6 51.40 23.81 17.27
N ILE A 7 50.88 24.44 16.23
CA ILE A 7 49.75 23.93 15.44
C ILE A 7 50.31 22.93 14.41
N THR A 8 50.04 21.64 14.60
CA THR A 8 50.28 20.61 13.58
C THR A 8 49.16 20.63 12.54
N ARG A 9 49.52 20.80 11.26
CA ARG A 9 48.58 20.88 10.12
C ARG A 9 47.86 19.53 9.89
N PRO A 10 46.55 19.53 9.56
CA PRO A 10 45.73 18.32 9.38
C PRO A 10 45.86 17.67 7.99
N HIS A 11 47.00 17.81 7.30
CA HIS A 11 47.11 17.36 5.90
C HIS A 11 47.39 15.85 5.71
N ALA A 12 47.56 15.07 6.78
CA ALA A 12 47.88 13.64 6.68
C ALA A 12 46.67 12.69 6.70
N GLN A 13 45.46 13.16 7.06
CA GLN A 13 44.28 12.27 7.18
C GLN A 13 43.33 12.28 5.97
N VAL A 14 43.56 13.12 4.96
CA VAL A 14 42.64 13.23 3.82
C VAL A 14 42.90 12.15 2.74
N LYS A 15 44.10 11.57 2.69
CA LYS A 15 44.46 10.56 1.67
C LYS A 15 44.05 9.12 2.00
N THR A 16 43.75 8.78 3.25
CA THR A 16 43.39 7.40 3.66
C THR A 16 41.89 7.09 3.64
N ARG A 17 41.00 8.07 3.42
CA ARG A 17 39.54 7.81 3.33
C ARG A 17 39.03 7.38 1.96
N LYS A 18 39.78 7.57 0.88
CA LYS A 18 39.35 7.17 -0.48
C LYS A 18 39.61 5.69 -0.84
N ALA A 19 40.32 4.94 0.00
CA ALA A 19 40.72 3.57 -0.31
C ALA A 19 39.74 2.47 0.17
N ASN A 20 38.64 2.83 0.88
CA ASN A 20 37.70 1.86 1.46
C ASN A 20 36.29 1.86 0.84
N GLU A 21 36.07 2.50 -0.31
CA GLU A 21 34.74 2.60 -0.93
C GLU A 21 34.50 1.66 -2.11
N THR A 22 35.50 0.88 -2.52
CA THR A 22 35.43 -0.01 -3.71
C THR A 22 34.58 -1.28 -3.51
N GLY A 23 33.95 -1.47 -2.35
CA GLY A 23 33.10 -2.63 -2.05
C GLY A 23 31.75 -2.32 -1.40
N LYS A 24 31.36 -1.04 -1.24
CA LYS A 24 30.05 -0.70 -0.64
C LYS A 24 28.96 -0.69 -1.72
N VAL A 25 28.05 -1.65 -1.65
CA VAL A 25 26.80 -1.66 -2.43
C VAL A 25 26.10 -0.31 -2.30
N SER A 26 25.80 0.33 -3.44
CA SER A 26 25.08 1.61 -3.49
C SER A 26 23.76 1.54 -2.73
N THR A 27 23.41 2.58 -1.99
CA THR A 27 22.14 2.65 -1.25
C THR A 27 20.94 2.39 -2.16
N ASN A 28 20.94 2.92 -3.39
CA ASN A 28 19.85 2.69 -4.33
C ASN A 28 19.77 1.22 -4.78
N LEU A 29 20.92 0.57 -4.97
CA LEU A 29 20.97 -0.87 -5.26
C LEU A 29 20.41 -1.69 -4.09
N LYS A 30 20.66 -1.30 -2.84
CA LYS A 30 20.05 -1.95 -1.66
C LYS A 30 18.52 -1.85 -1.68
N PHE A 31 17.97 -0.66 -1.90
CA PHE A 31 16.51 -0.47 -2.00
C PHE A 31 15.90 -1.30 -3.14
N PHE A 32 16.55 -1.31 -4.31
CA PHE A 32 16.10 -2.10 -5.45
C PHE A 32 16.09 -3.60 -5.15
N LEU A 33 17.18 -4.14 -4.60
CA LEU A 33 17.27 -5.56 -4.23
C LEU A 33 16.25 -5.92 -3.14
N THR A 34 16.05 -5.05 -2.14
CA THR A 34 15.01 -5.25 -1.12
C THR A 34 13.62 -5.32 -1.73
N ALA A 35 13.27 -4.39 -2.63
CA ALA A 35 11.98 -4.40 -3.31
C ALA A 35 11.80 -5.67 -4.15
N LEU A 36 12.83 -6.08 -4.89
CA LEU A 36 12.79 -7.30 -5.70
C LEU A 36 12.56 -8.55 -4.84
N THR A 37 13.30 -8.70 -3.74
CA THR A 37 13.12 -9.81 -2.79
C THR A 37 11.70 -9.82 -2.21
N ALA A 38 11.18 -8.65 -1.83
CA ALA A 38 9.83 -8.52 -1.28
C ALA A 38 8.73 -8.86 -2.30
N ILE A 39 8.93 -8.54 -3.58
CA ILE A 39 8.04 -8.95 -4.69
C ILE A 39 8.11 -10.47 -4.87
N CYS A 40 9.31 -11.06 -4.83
CA CYS A 40 9.47 -12.51 -4.93
C CYS A 40 8.71 -13.25 -3.82
N PHE A 41 8.76 -12.78 -2.56
CA PHE A 41 7.99 -13.37 -1.48
C PHE A 41 6.48 -13.30 -1.71
N ARG A 42 5.97 -12.14 -2.10
CA ARG A 42 4.54 -11.93 -2.43
C ARG A 42 4.07 -12.83 -3.56
N TRP A 43 4.84 -12.88 -4.65
CA TRP A 43 4.52 -13.75 -5.78
C TRP A 43 4.56 -15.23 -5.38
N SER A 44 5.56 -15.63 -4.59
CA SER A 44 5.68 -17.01 -4.09
C SER A 44 4.46 -17.42 -3.25
N THR A 45 3.98 -16.54 -2.37
CA THR A 45 2.76 -16.76 -1.59
C THR A 45 1.53 -16.91 -2.48
N GLY A 46 1.46 -16.17 -3.59
CA GLY A 46 0.34 -16.19 -4.53
C GLY A 46 0.08 -17.55 -5.22
N PHE A 47 1.07 -18.46 -5.25
CA PHE A 47 0.90 -19.81 -5.79
C PHE A 47 -0.03 -20.68 -4.91
N GLY A 48 -0.10 -20.41 -3.60
CA GLY A 48 -0.97 -21.12 -2.67
C GLY A 48 -2.46 -20.93 -2.98
N THR A 49 -3.31 -21.62 -2.21
CA THR A 49 -4.77 -21.40 -2.23
C THR A 49 -5.12 -20.00 -1.71
N TYR A 50 -6.39 -19.63 -1.81
CA TYR A 50 -6.93 -18.36 -1.32
C TYR A 50 -8.14 -18.61 -0.41
N SER A 51 -8.59 -17.56 0.28
CA SER A 51 -9.75 -17.64 1.15
C SER A 51 -10.99 -18.11 0.39
N GLY A 52 -11.55 -19.25 0.79
CA GLY A 52 -12.76 -19.83 0.21
C GLY A 52 -12.60 -20.63 -1.08
N PHE A 53 -11.38 -21.04 -1.45
CA PHE A 53 -11.15 -21.93 -2.60
C PHE A 53 -11.95 -23.23 -2.49
N ASN A 54 -12.68 -23.57 -3.55
CA ASN A 54 -13.56 -24.74 -3.70
C ASN A 54 -14.53 -24.90 -2.51
N ASN A 55 -15.11 -23.80 -2.04
CA ASN A 55 -15.99 -23.78 -0.87
C ASN A 55 -17.36 -23.13 -1.16
N PRO A 56 -18.20 -23.74 -2.02
CA PRO A 56 -19.54 -23.24 -2.29
C PRO A 56 -20.44 -23.29 -1.03
N PRO A 57 -21.54 -22.51 -0.98
CA PRO A 57 -22.01 -21.60 -2.02
C PRO A 57 -21.42 -20.19 -1.94
N MET A 58 -20.87 -19.80 -0.79
CA MET A 58 -20.43 -18.43 -0.52
C MET A 58 -18.95 -18.18 -0.80
N TYR A 59 -18.08 -19.19 -0.83
CA TYR A 59 -16.62 -18.99 -0.99
C TYR A 59 -16.06 -18.07 0.11
N GLY A 60 -15.10 -17.19 -0.20
CA GLY A 60 -14.39 -16.36 0.77
C GLY A 60 -13.99 -15.00 0.19
N ASP A 61 -13.02 -14.33 0.79
CA ASP A 61 -12.65 -12.95 0.43
C ASP A 61 -12.23 -12.79 -1.04
N PHE A 62 -11.66 -13.83 -1.66
CA PHE A 62 -11.33 -13.81 -3.08
C PHE A 62 -12.58 -13.56 -3.94
N GLU A 63 -13.67 -14.28 -3.62
CA GLU A 63 -14.95 -14.13 -4.32
C GLU A 63 -15.62 -12.81 -3.97
N ALA A 64 -15.48 -12.32 -2.73
CA ALA A 64 -15.98 -11.00 -2.35
C ALA A 64 -15.40 -9.90 -3.25
N GLN A 65 -14.07 -9.87 -3.41
CA GLN A 65 -13.39 -8.89 -4.26
C GLN A 65 -13.76 -9.06 -5.73
N ARG A 66 -13.84 -10.30 -6.25
CA ARG A 66 -14.28 -10.56 -7.63
C ARG A 66 -15.70 -10.07 -7.85
N HIS A 67 -16.61 -10.33 -6.91
CA HIS A 67 -18.00 -9.90 -6.97
C HIS A 67 -18.10 -8.37 -6.93
N TRP A 68 -17.26 -7.68 -6.16
CA TRP A 68 -17.20 -6.22 -6.19
C TRP A 68 -16.79 -5.67 -7.56
N MET A 69 -15.86 -6.33 -8.26
CA MET A 69 -15.53 -6.00 -9.65
C MET A 69 -16.73 -6.22 -10.59
N GLU A 70 -17.46 -7.34 -10.44
CA GLU A 70 -18.68 -7.65 -11.19
C GLU A 70 -19.77 -6.58 -11.01
N ILE A 71 -20.14 -6.25 -9.77
CA ILE A 71 -21.23 -5.29 -9.52
C ILE A 71 -20.85 -3.89 -10.01
N THR A 72 -19.61 -3.45 -9.80
CA THR A 72 -19.22 -2.07 -10.10
C THR A 72 -19.19 -1.79 -11.59
N VAL A 73 -18.84 -2.78 -12.43
CA VAL A 73 -18.80 -2.59 -13.89
C VAL A 73 -20.13 -2.80 -14.61
N ASN A 74 -21.07 -3.53 -13.99
CA ASN A 74 -22.35 -3.89 -14.60
C ASN A 74 -23.54 -3.08 -14.06
N LEU A 75 -23.46 -2.53 -12.85
CA LEU A 75 -24.55 -1.79 -12.21
C LEU A 75 -24.31 -0.28 -12.20
N PRO A 76 -25.37 0.54 -12.27
CA PRO A 76 -25.23 1.98 -12.10
C PRO A 76 -24.77 2.30 -10.68
N LEU A 77 -24.03 3.40 -10.52
CA LEU A 77 -23.39 3.80 -9.25
C LEU A 77 -24.35 3.85 -8.06
N ARG A 78 -25.61 4.27 -8.28
CA ARG A 78 -26.65 4.31 -7.24
C ARG A 78 -27.05 2.94 -6.68
N GLU A 79 -26.68 1.85 -7.35
CA GLU A 79 -27.05 0.48 -6.98
C GLU A 79 -25.92 -0.29 -6.30
N TRP A 80 -24.69 0.23 -6.24
CA TRP A 80 -23.52 -0.50 -5.71
C TRP A 80 -23.67 -0.93 -4.25
N TYR A 81 -24.37 -0.13 -3.43
CA TYR A 81 -24.47 -0.30 -1.97
C TYR A 81 -25.89 -0.61 -1.47
N ILE A 82 -26.84 -0.80 -2.38
CA ILE A 82 -28.24 -1.02 -2.02
C ILE A 82 -28.73 -2.36 -2.54
N HIS A 83 -29.57 -3.01 -1.74
CA HIS A 83 -30.23 -4.25 -2.17
C HIS A 83 -31.24 -3.94 -3.27
N THR A 84 -31.12 -4.64 -4.39
CA THR A 84 -32.04 -4.55 -5.53
C THR A 84 -32.23 -5.94 -6.14
N ASN A 85 -33.15 -6.07 -7.10
CA ASN A 85 -33.29 -7.30 -7.88
C ASN A 85 -32.01 -7.71 -8.64
N ARG A 86 -31.03 -6.80 -8.76
CA ARG A 86 -29.75 -7.03 -9.45
C ARG A 86 -28.54 -7.10 -8.53
N ASN A 87 -28.65 -6.57 -7.32
CA ASN A 87 -27.59 -6.54 -6.32
C ASN A 87 -28.09 -7.16 -5.02
N ASP A 88 -27.62 -8.37 -4.74
CA ASP A 88 -27.96 -9.08 -3.52
C ASP A 88 -26.87 -8.85 -2.47
N LEU A 89 -27.13 -7.93 -1.54
CA LEU A 89 -26.19 -7.62 -0.46
C LEU A 89 -25.87 -8.82 0.46
N MET A 90 -26.68 -9.88 0.46
CA MET A 90 -26.38 -11.10 1.23
C MET A 90 -25.30 -11.96 0.57
N TYR A 91 -25.02 -11.75 -0.71
CA TYR A 91 -23.93 -12.39 -1.44
C TYR A 91 -22.78 -11.38 -1.64
N TRP A 92 -21.93 -11.25 -0.61
CA TRP A 92 -20.77 -10.34 -0.63
C TRP A 92 -21.08 -8.91 -1.05
N GLY A 93 -22.09 -8.29 -0.42
CA GLY A 93 -22.37 -6.87 -0.61
C GLY A 93 -21.13 -6.00 -0.36
N LEU A 94 -21.02 -4.90 -1.09
CA LEU A 94 -19.89 -3.98 -0.97
C LEU A 94 -19.96 -3.26 0.38
N ASP A 95 -19.03 -3.58 1.28
CA ASP A 95 -18.99 -3.11 2.67
C ASP A 95 -17.92 -2.04 2.94
N TYR A 96 -17.05 -1.78 1.96
CA TYR A 96 -15.97 -0.79 2.06
C TYR A 96 -16.37 0.57 1.46
N PRO A 97 -15.71 1.67 1.83
CA PRO A 97 -16.10 3.01 1.39
C PRO A 97 -15.77 3.23 -0.10
N PRO A 98 -16.21 4.36 -0.70
CA PRO A 98 -16.26 4.52 -2.15
C PRO A 98 -14.94 4.34 -2.91
N LEU A 99 -13.77 4.61 -2.29
CA LEU A 99 -12.49 4.46 -3.00
C LEU A 99 -12.21 2.99 -3.34
N THR A 100 -12.61 2.04 -2.49
CA THR A 100 -12.55 0.61 -2.82
C THR A 100 -13.49 0.24 -3.96
N ALA A 101 -14.69 0.81 -4.00
CA ALA A 101 -15.62 0.55 -5.10
C ALA A 101 -15.06 1.04 -6.44
N TYR A 102 -14.43 2.22 -6.48
CA TYR A 102 -13.76 2.70 -7.69
C TYR A 102 -12.50 1.91 -8.05
N HIS A 103 -11.76 1.41 -7.06
CA HIS A 103 -10.64 0.50 -7.28
C HIS A 103 -11.11 -0.83 -7.88
N SER A 104 -12.21 -1.39 -7.36
CA SER A 104 -12.87 -2.57 -7.91
C SER A 104 -13.42 -2.32 -9.31
N PHE A 105 -13.97 -1.13 -9.57
CA PHE A 105 -14.42 -0.73 -10.91
C PHE A 105 -13.27 -0.71 -11.92
N LEU A 106 -12.13 -0.12 -11.55
CA LEU A 106 -10.94 -0.05 -12.39
C LEU A 106 -10.46 -1.45 -12.78
N PHE A 107 -10.27 -2.33 -11.80
CA PHE A 107 -9.84 -3.70 -12.08
C PHE A 107 -10.93 -4.55 -12.74
N GLY A 108 -12.20 -4.29 -12.46
CA GLY A 108 -13.32 -4.91 -13.17
C GLY A 108 -13.34 -4.53 -14.65
N LYS A 109 -13.01 -3.27 -15.00
CA LYS A 109 -12.88 -2.86 -16.41
C LYS A 109 -11.72 -3.57 -17.10
N LEU A 110 -10.60 -3.74 -16.41
CA LEU A 110 -9.49 -4.55 -16.91
C LEU A 110 -9.90 -6.03 -17.06
N ALA A 111 -10.66 -6.58 -16.13
CA ALA A 111 -11.20 -7.93 -16.21
C ALA A 111 -12.11 -8.09 -17.44
N GLN A 112 -13.04 -7.14 -17.69
CA GLN A 112 -13.88 -7.14 -18.89
C GLN A 112 -13.07 -7.13 -20.18
N TYR A 113 -11.94 -6.42 -20.19
CA TYR A 113 -11.04 -6.37 -21.35
C TYR A 113 -10.31 -7.70 -21.60
N PHE A 114 -9.81 -8.36 -20.55
CA PHE A 114 -9.09 -9.64 -20.69
C PHE A 114 -10.03 -10.83 -20.88
N ASN A 115 -11.07 -10.94 -20.06
CA ASN A 115 -12.10 -11.96 -20.16
C ASN A 115 -13.39 -11.52 -19.43
N ALA A 116 -14.40 -11.14 -20.21
CA ALA A 116 -15.67 -10.68 -19.68
C ALA A 116 -16.41 -11.72 -18.82
N SER A 117 -16.16 -13.02 -19.00
CA SER A 117 -16.84 -14.07 -18.22
C SER A 117 -16.47 -14.06 -16.73
N TRP A 118 -15.34 -13.45 -16.36
CA TRP A 118 -14.90 -13.34 -14.95
C TRP A 118 -15.77 -12.41 -14.12
N VAL A 119 -16.47 -11.48 -14.78
CA VAL A 119 -17.27 -10.41 -14.16
C VAL A 119 -18.61 -10.27 -14.86
N GLU A 120 -19.12 -11.35 -15.47
CA GLU A 120 -20.44 -11.37 -16.10
C GLU A 120 -21.53 -11.43 -15.03
N LEU A 121 -22.44 -10.46 -15.06
CA LEU A 121 -23.52 -10.34 -14.07
C LEU A 121 -24.35 -11.64 -14.02
N TYR A 122 -24.57 -12.17 -12.81
CA TYR A 122 -25.32 -13.41 -12.51
C TYR A 122 -24.67 -14.74 -12.92
N LYS A 123 -23.73 -14.74 -13.87
CA LYS A 123 -23.08 -15.98 -14.33
C LYS A 123 -21.72 -16.24 -13.71
N SER A 124 -21.04 -15.19 -13.27
CA SER A 124 -19.66 -15.27 -12.77
C SER A 124 -19.55 -15.51 -11.26
N ARG A 125 -20.67 -15.65 -10.55
CA ARG A 125 -20.68 -15.95 -9.10
C ARG A 125 -20.02 -17.31 -8.83
N GLY A 126 -19.04 -17.31 -7.93
CA GLY A 126 -18.26 -18.49 -7.60
C GLY A 126 -17.36 -18.99 -8.74
N PHE A 127 -17.03 -18.13 -9.70
CA PHE A 127 -16.17 -18.51 -10.82
C PHE A 127 -14.76 -18.84 -10.32
N GLU A 128 -14.31 -20.06 -10.61
CA GLU A 128 -12.96 -20.50 -10.32
C GLU A 128 -12.20 -20.81 -11.61
N GLY A 129 -10.98 -20.29 -11.72
CA GLY A 129 -10.12 -20.55 -12.86
C GLY A 129 -8.70 -20.08 -12.61
N THR A 130 -7.72 -20.78 -13.19
CA THR A 130 -6.31 -20.44 -13.03
C THR A 130 -5.99 -19.04 -13.55
N ASP A 131 -6.55 -18.66 -14.69
CA ASP A 131 -6.30 -17.34 -15.28
C ASP A 131 -6.90 -16.21 -14.44
N LEU A 132 -8.12 -16.40 -13.91
CA LEU A 132 -8.73 -15.46 -12.98
C LEU A 132 -7.89 -15.33 -11.70
N LYS A 133 -7.44 -16.45 -11.13
CA LYS A 133 -6.54 -16.44 -9.96
C LYS A 133 -5.30 -15.61 -10.24
N LEU A 134 -4.63 -15.82 -11.37
CA LEU A 134 -3.43 -15.06 -11.75
C LEU A 134 -3.75 -13.57 -11.92
N PHE A 135 -4.81 -13.23 -12.66
CA PHE A 135 -5.26 -11.84 -12.83
C PHE A 135 -5.46 -11.15 -11.48
N MET A 136 -6.24 -11.78 -10.60
CA MET A 136 -6.55 -11.26 -9.28
C MET A 136 -5.28 -11.07 -8.43
N ARG A 137 -4.35 -12.04 -8.42
CA ARG A 137 -3.05 -11.91 -7.71
C ARG A 137 -2.22 -10.73 -8.24
N TYR A 138 -2.24 -10.48 -9.55
CA TYR A 138 -1.57 -9.31 -10.13
C TYR A 138 -2.23 -7.99 -9.71
N THR A 139 -3.55 -7.92 -9.59
CA THR A 139 -4.22 -6.69 -9.14
C THR A 139 -3.78 -6.26 -7.73
N VAL A 140 -3.63 -7.22 -6.81
CA VAL A 140 -3.13 -6.98 -5.45
C VAL A 140 -1.67 -6.55 -5.50
N LEU A 141 -0.82 -7.27 -6.25
CA LEU A 141 0.60 -6.93 -6.36
C LEU A 141 0.86 -5.55 -6.98
N ILE A 142 0.13 -5.19 -8.04
CA ILE A 142 0.24 -3.88 -8.68
C ILE A 142 -0.17 -2.78 -7.70
N SER A 143 -1.31 -2.96 -7.00
CA SER A 143 -1.80 -1.97 -6.04
C SER A 143 -0.84 -1.79 -4.85
N ASP A 144 -0.28 -2.89 -4.33
CA ASP A 144 0.72 -2.92 -3.27
C ASP A 144 2.02 -2.19 -3.69
N VAL A 145 2.56 -2.51 -4.87
CA VAL A 145 3.77 -1.86 -5.39
C VAL A 145 3.56 -0.37 -5.64
N LEU A 146 2.43 0.03 -6.22
CA LEU A 146 2.17 1.44 -6.52
C LEU A 146 1.98 2.29 -5.27
N VAL A 147 1.36 1.75 -4.22
CA VAL A 147 0.95 2.52 -3.04
C VAL A 147 1.84 2.26 -1.83
N PHE A 148 1.96 1.00 -1.40
CA PHE A 148 2.68 0.64 -0.18
C PHE A 148 4.20 0.66 -0.36
N PHE A 149 4.73 0.13 -1.47
CA PHE A 149 6.18 0.15 -1.69
C PHE A 149 6.68 1.58 -1.85
N THR A 150 5.95 2.42 -2.59
CA THR A 150 6.32 3.83 -2.79
C THR A 150 6.26 4.62 -1.49
N SER A 151 5.22 4.41 -0.66
CA SER A 151 5.09 5.06 0.65
C SER A 151 6.20 4.62 1.61
N CYS A 152 6.47 3.32 1.69
CA CYS A 152 7.55 2.75 2.50
C CYS A 152 8.91 3.28 2.07
N TYR A 153 9.16 3.41 0.76
CA TYR A 153 10.40 3.96 0.23
C TYR A 153 10.56 5.43 0.64
N ALA A 154 9.52 6.25 0.41
CA ALA A 154 9.53 7.67 0.72
C ALA A 154 9.74 7.93 2.22
N TYR A 155 9.00 7.22 3.07
CA TYR A 155 9.14 7.30 4.52
C TYR A 155 10.53 6.86 5.00
N SER A 156 11.04 5.75 4.45
CA SER A 156 12.37 5.26 4.83
C SER A 156 13.48 6.24 4.47
N LYS A 157 13.36 6.91 3.32
CA LYS A 157 14.32 7.95 2.87
C LYS A 157 14.22 9.24 3.67
N SER A 158 13.11 9.49 4.36
CA SER A 158 12.93 10.72 5.14
C SER A 158 13.54 10.66 6.55
N LEU A 159 14.02 9.48 6.98
CA LEU A 159 14.59 9.26 8.32
C LEU A 159 16.13 9.19 8.29
N PRO A 160 16.83 9.74 9.30
CA PRO A 160 18.29 9.93 9.26
C PRO A 160 19.12 8.65 9.41
N LEU A 161 18.56 7.55 9.93
CA LEU A 161 19.32 6.34 10.25
C LEU A 161 18.66 5.07 9.68
N HIS A 162 19.49 4.14 9.20
CA HIS A 162 19.10 2.79 8.77
C HIS A 162 17.95 2.69 7.76
N MET A 163 17.82 3.68 6.86
CA MET A 163 16.76 3.79 5.84
C MET A 163 16.42 2.47 5.13
N HIS A 164 17.43 1.73 4.68
CA HIS A 164 17.21 0.47 3.93
C HIS A 164 16.72 -0.70 4.80
N LEU A 165 17.09 -0.75 6.09
CA LEU A 165 16.64 -1.82 7.00
C LEU A 165 15.18 -1.61 7.38
N LEU A 166 14.77 -0.36 7.67
CA LEU A 166 13.37 -0.05 7.91
C LEU A 166 12.50 -0.41 6.70
N PHE A 167 12.94 -0.03 5.50
CA PHE A 167 12.27 -0.41 4.26
C PHE A 167 12.14 -1.93 4.12
N LEU A 168 13.22 -2.67 4.39
CA LEU A 168 13.21 -4.13 4.39
C LEU A 168 12.16 -4.68 5.37
N PHE A 169 12.21 -4.27 6.64
CA PHE A 169 11.29 -4.77 7.68
C PHE A 169 9.82 -4.50 7.35
N MET A 170 9.49 -3.32 6.85
CA MET A 170 8.11 -2.99 6.44
C MET A 170 7.64 -3.89 5.29
N LEU A 171 8.51 -4.14 4.31
CA LEU A 171 8.14 -4.93 3.13
C LEU A 171 8.08 -6.43 3.38
N ILE A 172 8.92 -6.98 4.26
CA ILE A 172 8.95 -8.43 4.56
C ILE A 172 8.05 -8.84 5.72
N TYR A 173 7.26 -7.92 6.28
CA TYR A 173 6.35 -8.23 7.38
C TYR A 173 5.38 -9.35 6.96
N PRO A 174 5.44 -10.53 7.60
CA PRO A 174 4.74 -11.72 7.12
C PRO A 174 3.22 -11.56 7.18
N GLY A 175 2.69 -10.77 8.13
CA GLY A 175 1.25 -10.52 8.24
C GLY A 175 0.68 -9.88 6.96
N ASN A 176 1.33 -8.83 6.46
CA ASN A 176 0.88 -8.17 5.22
C ASN A 176 0.99 -9.10 4.00
N ILE A 177 2.07 -9.88 3.91
CA ILE A 177 2.27 -10.81 2.79
C ILE A 177 1.21 -11.91 2.80
N LEU A 178 1.00 -12.58 3.94
CA LEU A 178 0.09 -13.71 4.03
C LEU A 178 -1.38 -13.29 3.88
N ILE A 179 -1.77 -12.14 4.43
CA ILE A 179 -3.15 -11.67 4.34
C ILE A 179 -3.45 -11.13 2.92
N ASP A 180 -2.62 -10.26 2.36
CA ASP A 180 -2.94 -9.67 1.05
C ASP A 180 -2.68 -10.67 -0.09
N HIS A 181 -1.55 -11.37 -0.07
CA HIS A 181 -1.10 -12.22 -1.20
C HIS A 181 -1.41 -13.70 -1.02
N GLY A 182 -1.78 -14.14 0.18
CA GLY A 182 -2.29 -15.48 0.46
C GLY A 182 -3.81 -15.48 0.57
N HIS A 183 -4.35 -14.88 1.64
CA HIS A 183 -5.79 -14.83 1.94
C HIS A 183 -6.61 -14.09 0.87
N PHE A 184 -6.02 -13.05 0.25
CA PHE A 184 -6.59 -12.18 -0.79
C PHE A 184 -7.31 -10.95 -0.24
N GLN A 185 -6.54 -9.92 0.12
CA GLN A 185 -7.04 -8.62 0.56
C GLN A 185 -6.20 -7.47 -0.01
N PHE A 186 -6.73 -6.25 0.05
CA PHE A 186 -6.05 -5.02 -0.38
C PHE A 186 -5.69 -4.11 0.82
N ASN A 187 -5.16 -4.65 1.92
CA ASN A 187 -4.86 -3.83 3.11
C ASN A 187 -3.68 -2.88 2.87
N CYS A 188 -2.67 -3.32 2.11
CA CYS A 188 -1.49 -2.53 1.83
C CYS A 188 -1.80 -1.22 1.08
N VAL A 189 -2.91 -1.15 0.33
CA VAL A 189 -3.35 0.09 -0.32
C VAL A 189 -3.73 1.14 0.73
N SER A 190 -4.62 0.78 1.64
CA SER A 190 -5.04 1.63 2.76
C SER A 190 -3.84 2.02 3.62
N LEU A 191 -3.08 1.02 4.08
CA LEU A 191 -1.91 1.26 4.93
C LEU A 191 -0.84 2.12 4.24
N GLY A 192 -0.65 1.96 2.93
CA GLY A 192 0.28 2.77 2.15
C GLY A 192 -0.16 4.24 2.03
N LEU A 193 -1.46 4.50 1.88
CA LEU A 193 -2.01 5.86 1.92
C LEU A 193 -1.82 6.52 3.30
N TYR A 194 -1.97 5.75 4.38
CA TYR A 194 -1.64 6.20 5.73
C TYR A 194 -0.13 6.48 5.91
N ILE A 195 0.77 5.63 5.41
CA ILE A 195 2.21 5.89 5.47
C ILE A 195 2.58 7.14 4.65
N TRP A 196 1.93 7.36 3.50
CA TRP A 196 2.07 8.61 2.75
C TRP A 196 1.62 9.82 3.57
N THR A 197 0.51 9.72 4.31
CA THR A 197 0.06 10.74 5.27
C THR A 197 1.19 11.09 6.24
N CYS A 198 1.75 10.09 6.94
CA CYS A 198 2.85 10.29 7.89
C CYS A 198 4.09 10.93 7.24
N THR A 199 4.43 10.50 6.03
CA THR A 199 5.56 11.05 5.26
C THR A 199 5.35 12.52 4.91
N LEU A 200 4.14 12.87 4.46
CA LEU A 200 3.78 14.25 4.08
C LEU A 200 3.73 15.17 5.30
N LEU A 201 3.23 14.70 6.45
CA LEU A 201 3.29 15.46 7.71
C LEU A 201 4.75 15.74 8.11
N HIS A 202 5.61 14.73 8.03
CA HIS A 202 7.05 14.88 8.31
C HIS A 202 7.73 15.88 7.36
N TRP A 203 7.28 15.97 6.11
CA TRP A 203 7.74 16.96 5.14
C TRP A 203 7.04 18.31 5.22
N ASN A 204 6.14 18.54 6.18
CA ASN A 204 5.34 19.75 6.35
C ASN A 204 4.34 20.05 5.20
N TYR A 205 3.89 19.03 4.46
CA TYR A 205 2.82 19.15 3.47
C TYR A 205 1.46 18.78 4.05
N ASP A 206 0.96 19.58 5.00
CA ASP A 206 -0.19 19.21 5.85
C ASP A 206 -1.49 18.99 5.07
N ILE A 207 -1.77 19.81 4.06
CA ILE A 207 -2.98 19.69 3.23
C ILE A 207 -2.93 18.37 2.46
N SER A 208 -1.81 18.08 1.81
CA SER A 208 -1.63 16.82 1.09
C SER A 208 -1.73 15.63 2.03
N ALA A 209 -1.16 15.73 3.24
CA ALA A 209 -1.29 14.68 4.24
C ALA A 209 -2.76 14.43 4.62
N ALA A 210 -3.53 15.48 4.86
CA ALA A 210 -4.96 15.36 5.16
C ALA A 210 -5.74 14.69 4.02
N VAL A 211 -5.43 15.05 2.76
CA VAL A 211 -6.05 14.41 1.57
C VAL A 211 -5.70 12.92 1.50
N PHE A 212 -4.43 12.55 1.69
CA PHE A 212 -4.02 11.14 1.71
C PHE A 212 -4.65 10.36 2.85
N PHE A 213 -4.83 10.98 4.02
CA PHE A 213 -5.49 10.35 5.16
C PHE A 213 -6.97 10.09 4.87
N VAL A 214 -7.66 11.05 4.25
CA VAL A 214 -9.05 10.89 3.79
C VAL A 214 -9.14 9.78 2.74
N PHE A 215 -8.19 9.66 1.82
CA PHE A 215 -8.15 8.54 0.88
C PHE A 215 -7.91 7.20 1.58
N SER A 216 -7.03 7.15 2.58
CA SER A 216 -6.82 5.97 3.43
C SER A 216 -8.14 5.51 4.07
N LEU A 217 -8.85 6.43 4.73
CA LEU A 217 -10.16 6.19 5.33
C LEU A 217 -11.22 5.77 4.31
N SER A 218 -11.19 6.39 3.12
CA SER A 218 -12.14 6.11 2.04
C SER A 218 -11.86 4.78 1.32
N PHE A 219 -10.71 4.16 1.58
CA PHE A 219 -10.38 2.81 1.11
C PHE A 219 -10.78 1.77 2.15
N LYS A 220 -10.36 1.92 3.40
CA LYS A 220 -10.81 1.06 4.50
C LYS A 220 -11.10 1.90 5.73
N GLN A 221 -12.33 1.79 6.24
CA GLN A 221 -12.80 2.52 7.42
C GLN A 221 -12.00 2.20 8.69
N MET A 222 -11.26 1.09 8.73
CA MET A 222 -10.40 0.71 9.84
C MET A 222 -9.25 1.71 10.09
N GLU A 223 -8.89 2.54 9.11
CA GLU A 223 -7.93 3.64 9.30
C GLU A 223 -8.43 4.73 10.26
N LEU A 224 -9.72 4.69 10.62
CA LEU A 224 -10.30 5.58 11.63
C LEU A 224 -9.61 5.43 12.98
N TYR A 225 -8.96 4.29 13.25
CA TYR A 225 -8.13 4.09 14.44
C TYR A 225 -6.99 5.11 14.56
N HIS A 226 -6.54 5.68 13.44
CA HIS A 226 -5.48 6.70 13.41
C HIS A 226 -6.02 8.13 13.43
N ALA A 227 -7.33 8.34 13.23
CA ALA A 227 -7.92 9.67 13.10
C ALA A 227 -7.70 10.58 14.33
N PRO A 228 -7.83 10.10 15.58
CA PRO A 228 -7.56 10.95 16.74
C PRO A 228 -6.13 11.49 16.78
N ALA A 229 -5.14 10.67 16.40
CA ALA A 229 -3.74 11.08 16.37
C ALA A 229 -3.47 12.12 15.27
N ILE A 230 -3.97 11.88 14.06
CA ILE A 230 -3.83 12.81 12.93
C ILE A 230 -4.53 14.14 13.21
N PHE A 231 -5.76 14.08 13.75
CA PHE A 231 -6.53 15.27 14.13
C PHE A 231 -5.79 16.11 15.17
N CYS A 232 -5.36 15.51 16.28
CA CYS A 232 -4.64 16.23 17.34
C CYS A 232 -3.31 16.82 16.85
N TYR A 233 -2.57 16.11 15.98
CA TYR A 233 -1.35 16.60 15.37
C TYR A 233 -1.60 17.87 14.53
N LEU A 234 -2.55 17.81 13.59
CA LEU A 234 -2.88 18.92 12.72
C LEU A 234 -3.47 20.10 13.49
N LEU A 235 -4.37 19.85 14.44
CA LEU A 235 -4.95 20.87 15.31
C LEU A 235 -3.86 21.57 16.13
N GLY A 236 -2.95 20.80 16.75
CA GLY A 236 -1.83 21.35 17.50
C GLY A 236 -0.93 22.24 16.64
N LYS A 237 -0.68 21.83 15.39
CA LYS A 237 0.08 22.65 14.44
C LYS A 237 -0.65 23.95 14.07
N CYS A 238 -1.97 23.92 13.88
CA CYS A 238 -2.76 25.12 13.62
C CYS A 238 -2.76 26.10 14.81
N LEU A 239 -2.81 25.58 16.04
CA LEU A 239 -2.91 26.40 17.26
C LEU A 239 -1.56 26.95 17.73
N TYR A 240 -0.48 26.17 17.59
CA TYR A 240 0.79 26.45 18.26
C TYR A 240 1.99 26.62 17.32
N SER A 241 1.86 26.42 15.99
CA SER A 241 2.99 26.64 15.10
C SER A 241 3.29 28.14 14.97
N PRO A 242 4.55 28.59 15.20
CA PRO A 242 4.89 30.00 15.06
C PRO A 242 4.61 30.44 13.63
N ARG A 243 3.73 31.43 13.43
CA ARG A 243 3.57 32.07 12.12
C ARG A 243 4.94 32.62 11.73
N LYS A 244 5.54 32.08 10.66
CA LYS A 244 6.63 32.77 9.98
C LYS A 244 6.06 34.14 9.60
N LYS A 245 6.55 35.20 10.25
CA LYS A 245 6.29 36.57 9.79
C LYS A 245 6.81 36.63 8.35
N GLY A 246 5.89 36.84 7.41
CA GLY A 246 6.22 37.10 6.01
C GLY A 246 6.98 38.41 5.88
#